data_AF-A0A5B1M4M7-F1
#
_entry.id   AF-A0A5B1M4M7-F1
#
_cell.length_a   1.000
_cell.length_b   1.000
_cell.length_c   1.000
_cell.angle_alpha   90.00
_cell.angle_beta   90.00
_cell.angle_gamma   90.00
#
_symmetry.space_group_name_H-M   'P 1'
#
loop_
_entity.id
_entity.type
_entity.pdbx_description
1 polymer ?
#
loop_
_entity_poly.entity_id
_entity_poly.type
_entity_poly.pdbx_seq_one_letter_code
_entity_poly.pdbx_strand_id
1 'polypeptide(L)'
;MTNPLPLPTEEEQARRRSRYGRHLRAHPVRQTQVPSAFADLPDFRRLAEEREHLIQAEARIRNEAEARRRRMDAANAERAEAVRAAMLDPSKPVPPPVDEEPWPWPAYPQHVFDDLHSLLEATELGMLEEQHDALAAHLEAEAEPIRRKVDKLREQLADEEARLIPYERAGEDLALLRTNAARRGGATTTGGGRTVNASPVRARGLERYTAEYEALRAQTPRRRSRR
;
A
#
# COMPACT_ATOMS: atom_id res chain seq x y z
N MET A 1 -26.80 -22.53 32.94
CA MET A 1 -26.25 -22.70 31.58
C MET A 1 -25.66 -21.37 31.17
N THR A 2 -24.33 -21.30 31.19
CA THR A 2 -23.53 -20.09 31.02
C THR A 2 -23.63 -19.65 29.57
N ASN A 3 -23.97 -18.37 29.32
CA ASN A 3 -24.02 -17.80 27.99
C ASN A 3 -22.69 -18.12 27.27
N PRO A 4 -22.69 -18.80 26.11
CA PRO A 4 -21.46 -19.05 25.40
C PRO A 4 -20.86 -17.68 25.07
N LEU A 5 -19.58 -17.52 25.38
CA LEU A 5 -18.80 -16.34 25.01
C LEU A 5 -19.04 -16.04 23.52
N PRO A 6 -19.12 -14.76 23.12
CA PRO A 6 -19.35 -14.37 21.72
C PRO A 6 -18.08 -14.60 20.91
N LEU A 7 -17.62 -15.84 20.86
CA LEU A 7 -16.54 -16.29 20.00
C LEU A 7 -17.10 -16.47 18.58
N PRO A 8 -16.29 -16.22 17.54
CA PRO A 8 -16.70 -16.48 16.16
C PRO A 8 -17.18 -17.91 16.00
N THR A 9 -18.32 -18.11 15.33
CA THR A 9 -18.86 -19.45 15.09
C THR A 9 -17.93 -20.25 14.18
N GLU A 10 -18.01 -21.58 14.19
CA GLU A 10 -17.19 -22.43 13.30
C GLU A 10 -17.39 -22.08 11.81
N GLU A 11 -18.62 -21.74 11.42
CA GLU A 11 -18.94 -21.29 10.06
C GLU A 11 -18.25 -19.95 9.71
N GLU A 12 -18.28 -18.98 10.63
CA GLU A 12 -17.56 -17.71 10.45
C GLU A 12 -16.06 -17.94 10.37
N GLN A 13 -15.53 -18.85 11.19
CA GLN A 13 -14.12 -19.19 11.18
C GLN A 13 -13.72 -19.84 9.84
N ALA A 14 -14.50 -20.81 9.35
CA ALA A 14 -14.27 -21.46 8.06
C ALA A 14 -14.30 -20.45 6.90
N ARG A 15 -15.28 -19.53 6.91
CA ARG A 15 -15.38 -18.45 5.93
C ARG A 15 -14.15 -17.55 5.94
N ARG A 16 -13.71 -17.12 7.13
CA ARG A 16 -12.50 -16.28 7.29
C ARG A 16 -11.24 -17.01 6.84
N ARG A 17 -11.08 -18.29 7.20
CA ARG A 17 -9.94 -19.12 6.76
C ARG A 17 -9.92 -19.27 5.24
N SER A 18 -11.09 -19.48 4.61
CA SER A 18 -11.18 -19.58 3.15
C SER A 18 -10.79 -18.29 2.44
N ARG A 19 -11.18 -17.13 2.96
CA ARG A 19 -10.97 -15.82 2.30
C ARG A 19 -9.61 -15.20 2.62
N TYR A 20 -9.19 -15.28 3.88
CA TYR A 20 -8.04 -14.58 4.43
C TYR A 20 -6.96 -15.52 4.96
N GLY A 21 -7.08 -16.82 4.74
CA GLY A 21 -6.14 -17.84 5.22
C GLY A 21 -4.68 -17.60 4.85
N ARG A 22 -4.43 -16.89 3.74
CA ARG A 22 -3.08 -16.50 3.31
C ARG A 22 -2.34 -15.62 4.33
N HIS A 23 -3.07 -14.93 5.21
CA HIS A 23 -2.55 -14.03 6.23
C HIS A 23 -2.46 -14.67 7.62
N LEU A 24 -2.78 -15.96 7.74
CA LEU A 24 -2.72 -16.67 9.02
C LEU A 24 -1.29 -16.72 9.55
N ARG A 25 -1.15 -16.41 10.83
CA ARG A 25 0.12 -16.46 11.56
C ARG A 25 0.13 -17.67 12.49
N ALA A 26 1.30 -18.29 12.62
CA ALA A 26 1.51 -19.34 13.62
C ALA A 26 1.44 -18.79 15.05
N HIS A 27 1.81 -17.51 15.23
CA HIS A 27 1.78 -16.83 16.53
C HIS A 27 1.08 -15.47 16.38
N PRO A 28 -0.08 -15.28 17.04
CA PRO A 28 -0.79 -14.02 16.97
C PRO A 28 -0.13 -12.94 17.81
N VAL A 29 -0.24 -11.70 17.37
CA VAL A 29 0.24 -10.51 18.08
C VAL A 29 -0.72 -10.11 19.21
N ARG A 30 -2.00 -10.49 19.10
CA ARG A 30 -3.13 -10.17 19.99
C ARG A 30 -3.40 -8.66 20.09
N GLN A 31 -3.07 -7.91 19.05
CA GLN A 31 -3.26 -6.45 18.96
C GLN A 31 -3.88 -6.07 17.62
N THR A 32 -4.62 -4.95 17.60
CA THR A 32 -5.17 -4.38 16.36
C THR A 32 -4.07 -3.80 15.50
N GLN A 33 -4.12 -4.09 14.19
CA GLN A 33 -3.23 -3.48 13.19
C GLN A 33 -3.97 -2.46 12.32
N VAL A 34 -5.23 -2.17 12.65
CA VAL A 34 -6.09 -1.29 11.85
C VAL A 34 -5.67 0.18 12.04
N PRO A 35 -5.32 0.91 10.96
CA PRO A 35 -5.05 2.34 11.04
C PRO A 35 -6.26 3.12 11.55
N SER A 36 -6.03 4.22 12.26
CA SER A 36 -7.11 5.05 12.84
C SER A 36 -8.11 5.55 11.81
N ALA A 37 -7.68 5.81 10.57
CA ALA A 37 -8.54 6.22 9.47
C ALA A 37 -9.64 5.18 9.12
N PHE A 38 -9.41 3.91 9.44
CA PHE A 38 -10.35 2.81 9.16
C PHE A 38 -11.02 2.26 10.43
N ALA A 39 -10.58 2.67 11.62
CA ALA A 39 -11.06 2.14 12.89
C ALA A 39 -12.57 2.35 13.12
N ASP A 40 -13.13 3.43 12.55
CA ASP A 40 -14.55 3.75 12.67
C ASP A 40 -15.45 3.05 11.63
N LEU A 41 -14.87 2.35 10.67
CA LEU A 41 -15.67 1.58 9.73
C LEU A 41 -16.36 0.42 10.46
N PRO A 42 -17.64 0.12 10.14
CA PRO A 42 -18.44 -0.86 10.88
C PRO A 42 -17.78 -2.23 11.03
N ASP A 43 -17.17 -2.73 9.96
CA ASP A 43 -16.57 -4.06 9.98
C ASP A 43 -15.30 -4.13 10.86
N PHE A 44 -14.45 -3.09 10.82
CA PHE A 44 -13.27 -3.03 11.68
C PHE A 44 -13.63 -2.80 13.14
N ARG A 45 -14.68 -1.99 13.41
CA ARG A 45 -15.20 -1.82 14.76
C ARG A 45 -15.72 -3.14 15.33
N ARG A 46 -16.48 -3.90 14.54
CA ARG A 46 -16.95 -5.24 14.94
C ARG A 46 -15.79 -6.19 15.24
N LEU A 47 -14.73 -6.20 14.42
CA LEU A 47 -13.54 -7.02 14.68
C LEU A 47 -12.81 -6.60 15.97
N ALA A 48 -12.75 -5.30 16.25
CA ALA A 48 -12.18 -4.79 17.50
C ALA A 48 -12.99 -5.25 18.73
N GLU A 49 -14.32 -5.20 18.66
CA GLU A 49 -15.22 -5.72 19.69
C GLU A 49 -15.05 -7.24 19.89
N GLU A 50 -15.02 -8.01 18.80
CA GLU A 50 -14.77 -9.46 18.84
C GLU A 50 -13.42 -9.79 19.49
N ARG A 51 -12.37 -9.02 19.19
CA ARG A 51 -11.05 -9.18 19.80
C ARG A 51 -11.07 -8.91 21.29
N GLU A 52 -11.71 -7.82 21.72
CA GLU A 52 -11.82 -7.47 23.13
C GLU A 52 -12.55 -8.58 23.91
N HIS A 53 -13.62 -9.12 23.35
CA HIS A 53 -14.31 -10.27 23.93
C HIS A 53 -13.43 -11.52 24.01
N LEU A 54 -12.62 -11.79 22.99
CA LEU A 54 -11.67 -12.92 23.00
C LEU A 54 -10.59 -12.76 24.07
N ILE A 55 -10.06 -11.55 24.26
CA ILE A 55 -9.09 -11.22 25.32
C ILE A 55 -9.71 -11.45 26.70
N GLN A 56 -10.93 -10.96 26.92
CA GLN A 56 -11.65 -11.15 28.18
C GLN A 56 -11.96 -12.63 28.45
N ALA A 57 -12.35 -13.37 27.41
CA ALA A 57 -12.58 -14.82 27.48
C ALA A 57 -11.31 -15.56 27.93
N GLU A 58 -10.20 -15.28 27.27
CA GLU A 58 -8.92 -15.91 27.56
C GLU A 58 -8.42 -15.57 28.96
N ALA A 59 -8.50 -14.29 29.36
CA ALA A 59 -8.10 -13.84 30.68
C ALA A 59 -8.92 -14.54 31.78
N ARG A 60 -10.23 -14.66 31.58
CA ARG A 60 -11.10 -15.38 32.51
C ARG A 60 -10.69 -16.84 32.65
N ILE A 61 -10.52 -17.54 31.54
CA ILE A 61 -10.16 -18.96 31.56
C ILE A 61 -8.78 -19.17 32.18
N ARG A 62 -7.81 -18.29 31.88
CA ARG A 62 -6.47 -18.33 32.49
C ARG A 62 -6.54 -18.13 34.00
N ASN A 63 -7.31 -17.16 34.48
CA ASN A 63 -7.49 -16.91 35.90
C ASN A 63 -8.14 -18.11 36.61
N GLU A 64 -9.13 -18.74 35.99
CA GLU A 64 -9.76 -19.96 36.52
C GLU A 64 -8.77 -21.15 36.54
N ALA A 65 -7.93 -21.29 35.52
CA ALA A 65 -6.85 -22.30 35.48
C ALA A 65 -5.82 -22.09 36.59
N GLU A 66 -5.38 -20.86 36.80
CA GLU A 66 -4.44 -20.50 37.87
C GLU A 66 -5.05 -20.73 39.25
N ALA A 67 -6.32 -20.35 39.44
CA ALA A 67 -7.02 -20.58 40.71
C ALA A 67 -7.12 -22.07 41.04
N ARG A 68 -7.50 -22.91 40.06
CA ARG A 68 -7.52 -24.37 40.20
C ARG A 68 -6.13 -24.91 40.53
N ARG A 69 -5.09 -24.47 39.81
CA ARG A 69 -3.71 -24.88 40.07
C ARG A 69 -3.29 -24.56 41.50
N ARG A 70 -3.58 -23.34 42.00
CA ARG A 70 -3.28 -22.95 43.39
C ARG A 70 -4.00 -23.81 44.42
N ARG A 71 -5.27 -24.19 44.18
CA ARG A 71 -6.01 -25.11 45.05
C ARG A 71 -5.35 -26.50 45.09
N MET A 72 -4.98 -27.03 43.93
CA MET A 72 -4.29 -28.33 43.84
C MET A 72 -2.91 -28.29 44.50
N ASP A 73 -2.13 -27.23 44.30
CA ASP A 73 -0.82 -27.06 44.92
C ASP A 73 -0.93 -26.97 46.45
N ALA A 74 -1.93 -26.26 46.97
CA ALA A 74 -2.19 -26.17 48.41
C ALA A 74 -2.60 -27.52 49.02
N ALA A 75 -3.52 -28.26 48.37
CA ALA A 75 -3.92 -29.58 48.81
C ALA A 75 -2.76 -30.59 48.78
N ASN A 76 -1.91 -30.52 47.76
CA ASN A 76 -0.71 -31.34 47.67
C ASN A 76 0.33 -30.98 48.73
N ALA A 77 0.48 -29.69 49.09
CA ALA A 77 1.35 -29.25 50.16
C ALA A 77 0.89 -29.76 51.53
N GLU A 78 -0.41 -29.62 51.83
CA GLU A 78 -1.03 -30.15 53.05
C GLU A 78 -0.83 -31.66 53.17
N ARG A 79 -1.07 -32.39 52.06
CA ARG A 79 -0.79 -33.83 52.00
C ARG A 79 0.69 -34.14 52.25
N ALA A 80 1.61 -33.40 51.63
CA ALA A 80 3.04 -33.64 51.80
C ALA A 80 3.51 -33.41 53.25
N GLU A 81 2.89 -32.48 53.97
CA GLU A 81 3.12 -32.29 55.41
C GLU A 81 2.55 -33.43 56.24
N ALA A 82 1.32 -33.88 55.94
CA ALA A 82 0.69 -35.01 56.62
C ALA A 82 1.44 -36.33 56.38
N VAL A 83 1.95 -36.58 55.17
CA VAL A 83 2.84 -37.72 54.86
C VAL A 83 4.14 -37.63 55.68
N ARG A 84 4.77 -36.45 55.73
CA ARG A 84 5.97 -36.24 56.56
C ARG A 84 5.70 -36.51 58.04
N ALA A 85 4.55 -36.08 58.55
CA ALA A 85 4.14 -36.36 59.93
C ALA A 85 3.91 -37.85 60.19
N ALA A 86 3.31 -38.58 59.23
CA ALA A 86 3.10 -40.03 59.34
C ALA A 86 4.41 -40.84 59.24
N MET A 87 5.41 -40.33 58.51
CA MET A 87 6.74 -40.95 58.47
C MET A 87 7.48 -40.83 59.82
N LEU A 88 7.24 -39.75 60.56
CA LEU A 88 7.85 -39.51 61.87
C LEU A 88 7.09 -40.19 63.02
N ASP A 89 5.80 -40.45 62.84
CA ASP A 89 4.92 -41.10 63.81
C ASP A 89 4.13 -42.24 63.16
N PRO A 90 4.56 -43.51 63.37
CA PRO A 90 3.94 -44.67 62.72
C PRO A 90 2.51 -44.96 63.21
N SER A 91 2.01 -44.25 64.23
CA SER A 91 0.60 -44.35 64.65
C SER A 91 -0.35 -43.53 63.77
N LYS A 92 0.18 -42.61 62.94
CA LYS A 92 -0.63 -41.78 62.04
C LYS A 92 -0.81 -42.48 60.68
N PRO A 93 -2.04 -42.49 60.13
CA PRO A 93 -2.28 -43.05 58.81
C PRO A 93 -1.68 -42.15 57.72
N VAL A 94 -1.14 -42.77 56.67
CA VAL A 94 -0.69 -42.05 55.47
C VAL A 94 -1.92 -41.52 54.73
N PRO A 95 -2.01 -40.21 54.45
CA PRO A 95 -3.16 -39.64 53.75
C PRO A 95 -3.23 -40.14 52.28
N PRO A 96 -4.45 -40.36 51.76
CA PRO A 96 -4.65 -40.78 50.37
C PRO A 96 -4.16 -39.72 49.37
N PRO A 97 -3.98 -40.07 48.07
CA PRO A 97 -3.70 -39.11 47.02
C PRO A 97 -4.76 -38.01 46.94
N VAL A 98 -4.36 -36.80 46.54
CA VAL A 98 -5.31 -35.72 46.23
C VAL A 98 -5.96 -36.05 44.89
N ASP A 99 -7.29 -36.12 44.86
CA ASP A 99 -8.04 -36.29 43.60
C ASP A 99 -7.87 -35.06 42.72
N GLU A 100 -7.57 -35.27 41.44
CA GLU A 100 -7.47 -34.16 40.49
C GLU A 100 -8.85 -33.53 40.25
N GLU A 101 -9.01 -32.27 40.67
CA GLU A 101 -10.19 -31.48 40.31
C GLU A 101 -10.27 -31.42 38.77
N PRO A 102 -11.35 -31.84 38.08
CA PRO A 102 -11.39 -31.85 36.62
C PRO A 102 -11.40 -30.42 36.04
N TRP A 103 -10.82 -30.26 34.85
CA TRP A 103 -10.83 -28.96 34.16
C TRP A 103 -12.23 -28.64 33.63
N PRO A 104 -12.89 -27.55 34.05
CA PRO A 104 -14.24 -27.23 33.59
C PRO A 104 -14.34 -26.82 32.11
N TRP A 105 -13.23 -26.52 31.43
CA TRP A 105 -13.22 -25.98 30.06
C TRP A 105 -12.37 -26.80 29.07
N PRO A 106 -12.65 -28.11 28.88
CA PRO A 106 -11.84 -28.97 28.02
C PRO A 106 -11.78 -28.51 26.55
N ALA A 107 -12.80 -27.77 26.09
CA ALA A 107 -12.87 -27.23 24.73
C ALA A 107 -12.01 -25.97 24.49
N TYR A 108 -11.42 -25.37 25.53
CA TYR A 108 -10.70 -24.09 25.42
C TYR A 108 -9.22 -24.17 25.89
N PRO A 109 -8.40 -25.04 25.27
CA PRO A 109 -6.96 -25.02 25.48
C PRO A 109 -6.32 -23.76 24.87
N GLN A 110 -5.10 -23.42 25.31
CA GLN A 110 -4.40 -22.19 24.88
C GLN A 110 -4.30 -22.05 23.35
N HIS A 111 -4.06 -23.14 22.62
CA HIS A 111 -3.94 -23.12 21.16
C HIS A 111 -5.23 -22.69 20.45
N VAL A 112 -6.40 -22.92 21.04
CA VAL A 112 -7.68 -22.46 20.45
C VAL A 112 -7.75 -20.94 20.47
N PHE A 113 -7.29 -20.30 21.55
CA PHE A 113 -7.20 -18.84 21.61
C PHE A 113 -6.16 -18.31 20.62
N ASP A 114 -5.02 -18.98 20.49
CA ASP A 114 -3.99 -18.59 19.52
C ASP A 114 -4.54 -18.63 18.09
N ASP A 115 -5.24 -19.71 17.72
CA ASP A 115 -5.91 -19.86 16.42
C ASP A 115 -6.93 -18.75 16.16
N LEU A 116 -7.77 -18.43 17.15
CA LEU A 116 -8.80 -17.40 17.02
C LEU A 116 -8.20 -16.00 16.88
N HIS A 117 -7.17 -15.67 17.66
CA HIS A 117 -6.47 -14.39 17.53
C HIS A 117 -5.77 -14.27 16.17
N SER A 118 -5.12 -15.35 15.71
CA SER A 118 -4.46 -15.39 14.39
C SER A 118 -5.46 -15.20 13.27
N LEU A 119 -6.67 -15.77 13.41
CA LEU A 119 -7.73 -15.62 12.43
C LEU A 119 -8.31 -14.20 12.38
N LEU A 120 -8.48 -13.55 13.53
CA LEU A 120 -8.89 -12.14 13.61
C LEU A 120 -7.86 -11.24 12.93
N GLU A 121 -6.57 -11.42 13.24
CA GLU A 121 -5.49 -10.66 12.61
C GLU A 121 -5.42 -10.87 11.10
N ALA A 122 -5.55 -12.11 10.64
CA ALA A 122 -5.60 -12.42 9.21
C ALA A 122 -6.80 -11.73 8.53
N THR A 123 -7.94 -11.69 9.21
CA THR A 123 -9.15 -11.02 8.71
C THR A 123 -8.96 -9.51 8.61
N GLU A 124 -8.40 -8.88 9.65
CA GLU A 124 -8.06 -7.44 9.64
C GLU A 124 -7.13 -7.10 8.48
N LEU A 125 -6.05 -7.87 8.30
CA LEU A 125 -5.08 -7.66 7.21
C LEU A 125 -5.71 -7.84 5.83
N GLY A 126 -6.50 -8.90 5.64
CA GLY A 126 -7.17 -9.14 4.38
C GLY A 126 -8.18 -8.05 4.01
N MET A 127 -8.90 -7.52 4.99
CA MET A 127 -9.80 -6.39 4.78
C MET A 127 -9.06 -5.11 4.45
N LEU A 128 -7.91 -4.84 5.08
CA LEU A 128 -7.08 -3.68 4.76
C LEU A 128 -6.51 -3.76 3.34
N GLU A 129 -6.11 -4.94 2.89
CA GLU A 129 -5.66 -5.19 1.51
C GLU A 129 -6.80 -4.90 0.51
N GLU A 130 -8.02 -5.35 0.80
CA GLU A 130 -9.19 -5.04 -0.04
C GLU A 130 -9.50 -3.54 -0.09
N GLN A 131 -9.37 -2.82 1.03
CA GLN A 131 -9.53 -1.35 1.04
C GLN A 131 -8.43 -0.65 0.24
N HIS A 132 -7.19 -1.13 0.35
CA HIS A 132 -6.07 -0.62 -0.43
C HIS A 132 -6.31 -0.80 -1.93
N ASP A 133 -6.73 -1.98 -2.36
CA ASP A 133 -6.97 -2.27 -3.78
C ASP A 133 -8.14 -1.46 -4.33
N ALA A 134 -9.20 -1.28 -3.53
CA ALA A 134 -10.32 -0.42 -3.89
C ALA A 134 -9.89 1.05 -4.07
N LEU A 135 -9.05 1.57 -3.15
CA LEU A 135 -8.53 2.93 -3.25
C LEU A 135 -7.60 3.08 -4.46
N ALA A 136 -6.72 2.11 -4.70
CA ALA A 136 -5.83 2.13 -5.85
C ALA A 136 -6.60 2.13 -7.17
N ALA A 137 -7.64 1.30 -7.28
CA ALA A 137 -8.53 1.28 -8.45
C ALA A 137 -9.28 2.60 -8.63
N HIS A 138 -9.75 3.21 -7.55
CA HIS A 138 -10.42 4.51 -7.60
C HIS A 138 -9.48 5.62 -8.09
N LEU A 139 -8.27 5.70 -7.53
CA LEU A 139 -7.26 6.68 -7.94
C LEU A 139 -6.83 6.50 -9.41
N GLU A 140 -6.69 5.26 -9.87
CA GLU A 140 -6.37 4.97 -11.26
C GLU A 140 -7.49 5.44 -12.20
N ALA A 141 -8.75 5.19 -11.83
CA ALA A 141 -9.90 5.66 -12.58
C ALA A 141 -9.99 7.20 -12.64
N GLU A 142 -9.62 7.90 -11.56
CA GLU A 142 -9.55 9.36 -11.53
C GLU A 142 -8.37 9.92 -12.33
N ALA A 143 -7.24 9.21 -12.35
CA ALA A 143 -6.05 9.62 -13.09
C ALA A 143 -6.19 9.45 -14.61
N GLU A 144 -6.96 8.46 -15.07
CA GLU A 144 -7.17 8.13 -16.48
C GLU A 144 -7.59 9.33 -17.36
N PRO A 145 -8.61 10.14 -17.03
CA PRO A 145 -8.96 11.31 -17.84
C PRO A 145 -7.84 12.36 -17.88
N ILE A 146 -7.04 12.49 -16.82
CA ILE A 146 -5.89 13.41 -16.78
C ILE A 146 -4.80 12.90 -17.73
N ARG A 147 -4.50 11.60 -17.69
CA ARG A 147 -3.53 10.97 -18.61
C ARG A 147 -3.92 11.16 -20.07
N ARG A 148 -5.19 10.90 -20.42
CA ARG A 148 -5.71 11.15 -21.78
C ARG A 148 -5.56 12.60 -22.22
N LYS A 149 -5.81 13.57 -21.33
CA LYS A 149 -5.60 15.00 -21.63
C LYS A 149 -4.13 15.31 -21.87
N VAL A 150 -3.24 14.77 -21.04
CA VAL A 150 -1.78 14.96 -21.20
C VAL A 150 -1.30 14.36 -22.51
N ASP A 151 -1.74 13.16 -22.87
CA ASP A 151 -1.34 12.50 -24.11
C ASP A 151 -1.87 13.25 -25.35
N LYS A 152 -3.11 13.75 -25.30
CA LYS A 152 -3.64 14.62 -26.36
C LYS A 152 -2.84 15.92 -26.51
N LEU A 153 -2.45 16.55 -25.40
CA LEU A 153 -1.62 17.76 -25.44
C LEU A 153 -0.21 17.48 -25.99
N ARG A 154 0.35 16.30 -25.70
CA ARG A 154 1.64 15.86 -26.26
C ARG A 154 1.55 15.64 -27.77
N GLU A 155 0.47 15.02 -28.24
CA GLU A 155 0.21 14.85 -29.68
C GLU A 155 0.07 16.21 -30.38
N GLN A 156 -0.72 17.12 -29.81
CA GLN A 156 -0.86 18.49 -30.33
C GLN A 156 0.46 19.24 -30.36
N LEU A 157 1.31 19.09 -29.33
CA LEU A 157 2.62 19.70 -29.31
C LEU A 157 3.51 19.13 -30.43
N ALA A 158 3.51 17.81 -30.63
CA ALA A 158 4.27 17.16 -31.69
C ALA A 158 3.81 17.60 -33.08
N ASP A 159 2.50 17.77 -33.30
CA ASP A 159 1.93 18.28 -34.55
C ASP A 159 2.37 19.72 -34.83
N GLU A 160 2.33 20.60 -33.82
CA GLU A 160 2.79 21.98 -33.97
C GLU A 160 4.31 22.06 -34.18
N GLU A 161 5.10 21.25 -33.48
CA GLU A 161 6.54 21.12 -33.72
C GLU A 161 6.83 20.64 -35.15
N ALA A 162 6.08 19.65 -35.66
CA ALA A 162 6.22 19.17 -37.02
C ALA A 162 5.90 20.25 -38.07
N ARG A 163 4.93 21.14 -37.80
CA ARG A 163 4.61 22.28 -38.67
C ARG A 163 5.72 23.32 -38.74
N LEU A 164 6.57 23.44 -37.72
CA LEU A 164 7.67 24.39 -37.70
C LEU A 164 8.92 23.90 -38.46
N ILE A 165 9.07 22.59 -38.67
CA ILE A 165 10.22 21.99 -39.37
C ILE A 165 10.54 22.64 -40.73
N PRO A 166 9.55 22.89 -41.63
CA PRO A 166 9.84 23.54 -42.92
C PRO A 166 10.39 24.97 -42.77
N TYR A 167 9.94 25.69 -41.74
CA TYR A 167 10.41 27.06 -41.47
C TYR A 167 11.82 27.08 -40.88
N GLU A 168 12.13 26.13 -39.99
CA GLU A 168 13.49 25.95 -39.47
C GLU A 168 14.47 25.66 -40.61
N ARG A 169 14.13 24.72 -41.51
CA ARG A 169 14.93 24.42 -42.71
C ARG A 169 15.11 25.64 -43.62
N ALA A 170 14.05 26.41 -43.86
CA ALA A 170 14.13 27.63 -44.66
C ALA A 170 15.05 28.70 -44.01
N GLY A 171 15.04 28.78 -42.67
CA GLY A 171 15.95 29.64 -41.91
C GLY A 171 17.42 29.21 -42.04
N GLU A 172 17.69 27.91 -41.96
CA GLU A 172 19.03 27.34 -42.18
C GLU A 172 19.53 27.59 -43.61
N ASP A 173 18.68 27.41 -44.62
CA ASP A 173 19.00 27.69 -46.03
C ASP A 173 19.33 29.17 -46.25
N LEU A 174 18.57 30.08 -45.64
CA LEU A 174 18.87 31.52 -45.67
C LEU A 174 20.19 31.86 -44.97
N ALA A 175 20.48 31.23 -43.82
CA ALA A 175 21.73 31.42 -43.10
C ALA A 175 22.93 30.93 -43.92
N LEU A 176 22.79 29.79 -44.60
CA LEU A 176 23.77 29.26 -45.56
C LEU A 176 23.96 30.21 -46.76
N LEU A 177 22.89 30.77 -47.30
CA LEU A 177 22.98 31.75 -48.38
C LEU A 177 23.67 33.04 -47.94
N ARG A 178 23.37 33.55 -46.74
CA ARG A 178 24.03 34.74 -46.16
C ARG A 178 25.52 34.50 -45.91
N THR A 179 25.89 33.36 -45.35
CA THR A 179 27.30 33.00 -45.12
C THR A 179 28.07 32.79 -46.43
N ASN A 180 27.45 32.16 -47.43
CA ASN A 180 28.03 32.02 -48.77
C ASN A 180 28.15 33.37 -49.49
N ALA A 181 27.17 34.26 -49.34
CA ALA A 181 27.21 35.62 -49.86
C ALA A 181 28.29 36.46 -49.16
N ALA A 182 28.48 36.31 -47.85
CA ALA A 182 29.58 36.96 -47.12
C ALA A 182 30.95 36.43 -47.57
N ARG A 183 31.09 35.11 -47.83
CA ARG A 183 32.30 34.53 -48.44
C ARG A 183 32.58 35.05 -49.85
N ARG A 184 31.55 35.24 -50.68
CA ARG A 184 31.70 35.80 -52.04
C ARG A 184 31.89 37.32 -52.05
N GLY A 185 31.26 38.04 -51.12
CA GLY A 185 31.42 39.49 -50.94
C GLY A 185 32.75 39.89 -50.30
N GLY A 186 33.41 38.96 -49.61
CA GLY A 186 34.83 39.07 -49.23
C GLY A 186 35.81 38.67 -50.33
N ALA A 187 35.33 38.21 -51.48
CA ALA A 187 36.12 37.91 -52.67
C ALA A 187 35.82 38.94 -53.77
N THR A 188 36.12 40.21 -53.50
CA THR A 188 36.31 41.18 -54.58
C THR A 188 37.68 40.99 -55.21
N THR A 189 37.67 40.95 -56.54
CA THR A 189 38.78 40.76 -57.50
C THR A 189 39.18 39.28 -57.64
N THR A 190 39.01 38.57 -58.77
CA THR A 190 39.10 38.94 -60.19
C THR A 190 38.51 37.79 -61.03
N GLY A 191 37.82 38.08 -62.14
CA GLY A 191 37.61 37.12 -63.24
C GLY A 191 36.15 36.76 -63.52
N GLY A 192 35.68 37.10 -64.72
CA GLY A 192 34.27 37.06 -65.12
C GLY A 192 33.63 35.66 -65.15
N GLY A 193 32.31 35.63 -65.02
CA GLY A 193 31.52 34.45 -65.35
C GLY A 193 30.16 34.35 -64.65
N ARG A 194 29.11 34.74 -65.39
CA ARG A 194 27.70 34.32 -65.26
C ARG A 194 26.99 34.70 -63.94
N THR A 195 26.28 35.83 -64.00
CA THR A 195 25.27 36.25 -63.02
C THR A 195 24.12 35.25 -62.97
N VAL A 196 24.08 34.41 -61.93
CA VAL A 196 22.84 33.70 -61.55
C VAL A 196 21.97 34.73 -60.83
N ASN A 197 21.03 35.33 -61.56
CA ASN A 197 19.96 36.14 -61.00
C ASN A 197 19.10 35.25 -60.09
N ALA A 198 19.43 35.22 -58.79
CA ALA A 198 18.46 34.82 -57.78
C ALA A 198 17.34 35.86 -57.82
N SER A 199 16.20 35.46 -58.37
CA SER A 199 15.06 36.34 -58.61
C SER A 199 14.71 37.11 -57.33
N PRO A 200 14.65 38.46 -57.34
CA PRO A 200 14.32 39.29 -56.18
C PRO A 200 12.93 39.00 -55.60
N VAL A 201 12.09 38.28 -56.36
CA VAL A 201 10.79 37.78 -55.91
C VAL A 201 10.94 36.63 -54.89
N ARG A 202 11.96 35.77 -55.01
CA ARG A 202 12.23 34.72 -54.00
C ARG A 202 12.80 35.31 -52.71
N ALA A 203 13.68 36.31 -52.80
CA ALA A 203 14.24 36.97 -51.63
C ALA A 203 13.19 37.73 -50.80
N ARG A 204 12.30 38.50 -51.46
CA ARG A 204 11.19 39.20 -50.78
C ARG A 204 10.13 38.25 -50.21
N GLY A 205 9.89 37.10 -50.85
CA GLY A 205 9.04 36.05 -50.31
C GLY A 205 9.62 35.48 -49.02
N LEU A 206 10.91 35.14 -49.02
CA LEU A 206 11.57 34.59 -47.83
C LEU A 206 11.68 35.59 -46.66
N GLU A 207 11.87 36.89 -46.91
CA GLU A 207 11.88 37.91 -45.85
C GLU A 207 10.53 38.06 -45.13
N ARG A 208 9.42 37.98 -45.87
CA ARG A 208 8.07 37.94 -45.28
C ARG A 208 7.87 36.68 -44.45
N TYR A 209 8.31 35.53 -44.95
CA TYR A 209 8.23 34.26 -44.24
C TYR A 209 9.06 34.25 -42.95
N THR A 210 10.25 34.87 -42.92
CA THR A 210 11.06 34.99 -41.70
C THR A 210 10.46 35.93 -40.66
N ALA A 211 9.83 37.03 -41.08
CA ALA A 211 9.17 37.95 -40.17
C ALA A 211 7.90 37.34 -39.55
N GLU A 212 7.15 36.56 -40.34
CA GLU A 212 6.00 35.80 -39.84
C GLU A 212 6.43 34.68 -38.88
N TYR A 213 7.54 33.98 -39.17
CA TYR A 213 8.11 32.97 -38.28
C TYR A 213 8.60 33.56 -36.94
N GLU A 214 9.28 34.70 -36.95
CA GLU A 214 9.71 35.38 -35.71
C GLU A 214 8.51 35.91 -34.90
N ALA A 215 7.46 36.38 -35.56
CA ALA A 215 6.22 36.80 -34.90
C ALA A 215 5.47 35.61 -34.25
N LEU A 216 5.39 34.47 -34.93
CA LEU A 216 4.79 33.23 -34.41
C LEU A 216 5.61 32.64 -33.24
N ARG A 217 6.94 32.69 -33.32
CA ARG A 217 7.86 32.28 -32.25
C ARG A 217 7.78 33.19 -31.02
N ALA A 218 7.50 34.48 -31.20
CA ALA A 218 7.31 35.42 -30.10
C ALA A 218 5.94 35.24 -29.40
N GLN A 219 4.92 34.74 -30.11
CA GLN A 219 3.59 34.48 -29.58
C GLN A 219 3.46 33.13 -28.85
N THR A 220 4.42 32.22 -29.01
CA THR A 220 4.52 30.99 -28.22
C THR A 220 5.39 31.23 -26.99
N PRO A 221 4.82 31.55 -25.81
CA PRO A 221 5.61 31.61 -24.60
C PRO A 221 6.16 30.21 -24.32
N ARG A 222 7.46 30.00 -24.56
CA ARG A 222 8.19 28.92 -23.90
C ARG A 222 7.96 29.10 -22.41
N ARG A 223 7.11 28.25 -21.82
CA ARG A 223 6.99 28.09 -20.38
C ARG A 223 8.38 27.71 -19.87
N ARG A 224 9.18 28.72 -19.49
CA ARG A 224 10.35 28.51 -18.65
C ARG A 224 9.82 27.86 -17.39
N SER A 225 10.21 26.61 -17.17
CA SER A 225 10.09 25.95 -15.88
C SER A 225 10.70 26.87 -14.82
N ARG A 226 9.86 27.45 -13.96
CA ARG A 226 10.34 28.00 -12.69
C ARG A 226 10.79 26.81 -11.85
N ARG A 227 12.08 26.79 -11.55
CA ARG A 227 12.60 26.16 -10.34
C ARG A 227 12.06 26.90 -9.12
#